data_AF-H6QR94-F1
#
_entry.id   AF-H6QR94-F1
#
_cell.length_a   1.000
_cell.length_b   1.000
_cell.length_c   1.000
_cell.angle_alpha   90.00
_cell.angle_beta   90.00
_cell.angle_gamma   90.00
#
_symmetry.space_group_name_H-M   'P 1'
#
loop_
_entity.id
_entity.type
_entity.pdbx_description
1 polymer ?
#
loop_
_entity_poly.entity_id
_entity_poly.type
_entity_poly.pdbx_seq_one_letter_code
_entity_poly.pdbx_strand_id
1 'polypeptide(L)'
;MDINPEERVQNLADALSNLQIHHQAETQRSETLSADITSLRIDVNNMRLTLQDVTQRLLLFHQQIVTLQSVPAPNNHPSFTDVGVMPHASFSGNPKEINQFLYFVKDRLIEVEPRFQTEKSKINWVV
;
A
#
# COMPACT_ATOMS: atom_id res chain seq x y z
N MET A 1 34.36 -55.71 -51.65
CA MET A 1 32.92 -55.43 -51.76
C MET A 1 32.83 -54.07 -52.44
N ASP A 2 32.63 -54.05 -53.76
CA ASP A 2 32.49 -52.81 -54.51
C ASP A 2 31.08 -52.27 -54.27
N ILE A 3 30.99 -51.15 -53.57
CA ILE A 3 29.72 -50.48 -53.29
C ILE A 3 29.23 -49.86 -54.61
N ASN A 4 27.99 -50.15 -55.00
CA ASN A 4 27.41 -49.64 -56.25
C ASN A 4 27.44 -48.10 -56.25
N PRO A 5 28.07 -47.44 -57.26
CA PRO A 5 28.11 -45.99 -57.34
C PRO A 5 26.72 -45.33 -57.35
N GLU A 6 25.70 -45.98 -57.91
CA GLU A 6 24.33 -45.47 -57.92
C GLU A 6 23.71 -45.44 -56.51
N GLU A 7 23.99 -46.48 -55.71
CA GLU A 7 23.56 -46.55 -54.32
C GLU A 7 24.23 -45.45 -53.48
N ARG A 8 25.50 -45.11 -53.76
CA ARG A 8 26.16 -43.98 -53.10
C ARG A 8 25.53 -42.64 -53.45
N VAL A 9 25.17 -42.44 -54.71
CA VAL A 9 24.50 -41.20 -55.16
C VAL A 9 23.13 -41.08 -54.52
N GLN A 10 22.36 -42.17 -54.44
CA GLN A 10 21.06 -42.17 -53.79
C GLN A 10 21.17 -41.89 -52.28
N ASN A 11 22.08 -42.57 -51.58
CA ASN A 11 22.32 -42.34 -50.15
C ASN A 11 22.75 -40.88 -49.87
N LEU A 12 23.55 -40.28 -50.76
CA LEU A 12 23.94 -38.88 -50.66
C LEU A 12 22.74 -37.95 -50.86
N ALA A 13 21.89 -38.23 -51.85
CA ALA A 13 20.68 -37.45 -52.10
C ALA A 13 19.73 -37.50 -50.90
N ASP A 14 19.55 -38.67 -50.30
CA ASP A 14 18.70 -38.86 -49.12
C ASP A 14 19.29 -38.13 -47.89
N ALA A 15 20.62 -38.21 -47.69
CA ALA A 15 21.30 -37.47 -46.63
C ALA A 15 21.17 -35.96 -46.78
N LEU A 16 21.30 -35.43 -48.01
CA LEU A 16 21.13 -34.01 -48.30
C LEU A 16 19.68 -33.57 -48.10
N SER A 17 18.71 -34.39 -48.51
CA SER A 17 17.28 -34.12 -48.29
C SER A 17 16.96 -34.03 -46.79
N ASN A 18 17.43 -35.00 -46.01
CA ASN A 18 17.26 -35.02 -44.56
C ASN A 18 17.92 -33.79 -43.89
N LEU A 19 19.12 -33.43 -44.34
CA LEU A 19 19.81 -32.24 -43.83
C LEU A 19 19.02 -30.96 -44.13
N GLN A 20 18.44 -30.85 -45.33
CA GLN A 20 17.62 -29.70 -45.72
C GLN A 20 16.34 -29.60 -44.87
N ILE A 21 15.65 -30.72 -44.62
CA ILE A 21 14.47 -30.76 -43.76
C ILE A 21 14.84 -30.34 -42.34
N HIS A 22 15.92 -30.88 -41.78
CA HIS A 22 16.38 -30.53 -40.44
C HIS A 22 16.76 -29.06 -40.35
N HIS A 23 17.46 -28.53 -41.36
CA HIS A 23 17.81 -27.11 -41.41
C HIS A 23 16.55 -26.23 -41.40
N GLN A 24 15.53 -26.56 -42.20
CA GLN A 24 14.27 -25.82 -42.21
C GLN A 24 13.55 -25.85 -40.86
N ALA A 25 13.47 -27.03 -40.23
CA ALA A 25 12.87 -27.18 -38.91
C ALA A 25 13.60 -26.35 -37.84
N GLU A 26 14.94 -26.36 -37.86
CA GLU A 26 15.75 -25.60 -36.90
C GLU A 26 15.62 -24.08 -37.13
N THR A 27 15.57 -23.63 -38.39
CA THR A 27 15.28 -22.22 -38.71
C THR A 27 13.94 -21.79 -38.14
N GLN A 28 12.87 -22.56 -38.37
CA GLN A 28 11.54 -22.25 -37.84
C GLN A 28 11.52 -22.23 -36.30
N ARG A 29 12.24 -23.16 -35.66
CA ARG A 29 12.40 -23.20 -34.21
C ARG A 29 13.12 -21.96 -33.70
N SER A 30 14.19 -21.53 -34.38
CA SER A 30 14.94 -20.33 -34.06
C SER A 30 14.09 -19.06 -34.22
N GLU A 31 13.27 -18.97 -35.27
CA GLU A 31 12.36 -17.84 -35.48
C GLU A 31 11.31 -17.75 -34.38
N THR A 32 10.74 -18.89 -33.98
CA THR A 32 9.77 -18.97 -32.88
C THR A 32 10.40 -18.52 -31.57
N LEU A 33 11.58 -19.04 -31.24
CA LEU A 33 12.31 -18.64 -30.03
C LEU A 33 12.66 -17.14 -30.04
N SER A 34 13.03 -16.59 -31.20
CA SER A 34 13.30 -15.16 -31.36
C SER A 34 12.05 -14.31 -31.10
N ALA A 35 10.89 -14.76 -31.58
CA ALA A 35 9.61 -14.11 -31.30
C ALA A 35 9.26 -14.15 -29.80
N ASP A 36 9.45 -15.30 -29.14
CA ASP A 36 9.23 -15.46 -27.70
C ASP A 36 10.14 -14.55 -26.87
N ILE A 37 11.43 -14.46 -27.23
CA ILE A 37 12.39 -13.55 -26.58
C ILE A 37 11.93 -12.09 -26.72
N THR A 38 11.46 -11.72 -27.91
CA THR A 38 10.97 -10.36 -28.18
C THR A 38 9.73 -10.05 -27.34
N SER A 39 8.79 -11.01 -27.26
CA SER A 39 7.60 -10.91 -26.42
C SER A 39 7.97 -10.74 -24.94
N LEU A 40 8.83 -11.61 -24.41
CA LEU A 40 9.29 -11.53 -23.02
C LEU A 40 9.98 -10.20 -22.71
N ARG A 41 10.75 -9.66 -23.66
CA ARG A 41 11.40 -8.36 -23.51
C ARG A 41 10.37 -7.23 -23.40
N ILE A 42 9.27 -7.30 -24.15
CA ILE A 42 8.16 -6.34 -24.04
C ILE A 42 7.50 -6.46 -22.67
N ASP A 43 7.20 -7.67 -22.20
CA ASP A 43 6.59 -7.89 -20.89
C ASP A 43 7.45 -7.37 -19.74
N VAL A 44 8.77 -7.61 -19.79
CA VAL A 44 9.71 -7.08 -18.80
C VAL A 44 9.72 -5.54 -18.80
N ASN A 45 9.67 -4.92 -19.98
CA ASN A 45 9.60 -3.47 -20.07
C ASN A 45 8.28 -2.93 -19.49
N ASN A 46 7.16 -3.59 -19.76
CA ASN A 46 5.86 -3.22 -19.19
C ASN A 46 5.86 -3.33 -17.67
N MET A 47 6.36 -4.44 -17.11
CA MET A 47 6.51 -4.61 -15.66
C MET A 47 7.38 -3.52 -15.05
N ARG A 48 8.50 -3.15 -15.70
CA ARG A 48 9.37 -2.05 -15.24
C ARG A 48 8.61 -0.72 -15.19
N LEU A 49 7.81 -0.41 -16.21
CA LEU A 49 7.02 0.82 -16.26
C LEU A 49 5.95 0.84 -15.16
N THR A 50 5.22 -0.26 -14.97
CA THR A 50 4.25 -0.40 -13.88
C THR A 50 4.90 -0.21 -12.51
N LEU A 51 6.08 -0.80 -12.29
CA LEU A 51 6.80 -0.66 -11.02
C LEU A 51 7.28 0.77 -10.78
N GLN A 52 7.75 1.48 -11.82
CA GLN A 52 8.09 2.89 -11.72
C GLN A 52 6.89 3.74 -11.34
N ASP A 53 5.75 3.52 -11.98
CA ASP A 53 4.52 4.25 -11.70
C ASP A 53 3.98 3.98 -10.29
N VAL A 54 3.96 2.72 -9.84
CA VAL A 54 3.60 2.37 -8.45
C VAL A 54 4.55 3.06 -7.46
N THR A 55 5.85 3.04 -7.73
CA THR A 55 6.86 3.69 -6.88
C THR A 55 6.59 5.20 -6.77
N GLN A 56 6.27 5.86 -7.89
CA GLN A 56 5.96 7.29 -7.90
C GLN A 56 4.68 7.60 -7.12
N ARG A 57 3.62 6.79 -7.30
CA ARG A 57 2.38 6.93 -6.53
C ARG A 57 2.60 6.75 -5.04
N LEU A 58 3.43 5.80 -4.63
CA LEU A 58 3.79 5.57 -3.22
C LEU A 58 4.57 6.75 -2.63
N LEU A 59 5.49 7.33 -3.40
CA LEU A 59 6.25 8.52 -2.99
C LEU A 59 5.34 9.75 -2.80
N LEU A 60 4.38 9.95 -3.70
CA LEU A 60 3.40 11.03 -3.57
C LEU A 60 2.49 10.82 -2.35
N PHE A 61 2.02 9.59 -2.15
CA PHE A 61 1.23 9.24 -0.98
C PHE A 61 1.99 9.47 0.34
N HIS A 62 3.26 9.08 0.39
CA HIS A 62 4.11 9.34 1.55
C HIS A 62 4.24 10.84 1.83
N GLN A 63 4.48 11.67 0.80
CA GLN A 63 4.54 13.12 0.95
C GLN A 63 3.22 13.69 1.49
N GLN A 64 2.07 13.20 1.01
CA GLN A 64 0.76 13.61 1.52
C GLN A 64 0.60 13.28 3.02
N ILE A 65 0.99 12.08 3.47
CA ILE A 65 0.98 11.73 4.89
C ILE A 65 1.85 12.69 5.70
N VAL A 66 3.07 12.98 5.23
CA VAL A 66 3.97 13.91 5.92
C VAL A 66 3.34 15.30 6.02
N THR A 67 2.70 15.81 4.96
CA THR A 67 2.02 17.11 5.01
C THR A 67 0.85 17.15 5.99
N LEU A 68 0.11 16.04 6.15
CA LEU A 68 -0.98 15.92 7.12
C LEU A 68 -0.45 15.87 8.56
N GLN A 69 0.71 15.24 8.79
CA GLN A 69 1.36 15.17 10.09
C GLN A 69 2.08 16.47 10.47
N SER A 70 2.52 17.26 9.48
CA SER A 70 3.23 18.52 9.69
C SER A 70 2.31 19.72 9.92
N VAL A 71 1.00 19.54 9.86
CA VAL A 71 0.07 20.57 10.37
C VAL A 71 0.31 20.63 11.88
N PRO A 72 0.90 21.72 12.42
CA PRO A 72 0.91 21.90 13.86
C PRO A 72 -0.55 21.85 14.27
N ALA A 73 -0.90 21.06 15.30
CA ALA A 73 -2.20 21.21 15.92
C ALA A 73 -2.44 22.72 16.06
N PRO A 74 -3.56 23.28 15.56
CA PRO A 74 -3.82 24.69 15.75
C PRO A 74 -3.58 24.93 17.22
N ASN A 75 -2.72 25.90 17.54
CA ASN A 75 -2.41 26.32 18.90
C ASN A 75 -3.67 27.02 19.46
N ASN A 76 -4.77 26.28 19.47
CA ASN A 76 -6.00 26.50 20.17
C ASN A 76 -5.91 25.73 21.48
N HIS A 77 -4.73 25.68 22.10
CA HIS A 77 -4.72 25.86 23.53
C HIS A 77 -5.23 27.29 23.72
N PRO A 78 -6.50 27.52 24.15
CA PRO A 78 -6.74 28.75 24.88
C PRO A 78 -5.63 28.76 25.94
N SER A 79 -4.91 29.87 26.07
CA SER A 79 -4.13 30.07 27.29
C SER A 79 -5.12 29.78 28.41
N PHE A 80 -4.97 28.62 29.06
CA PHE A 80 -5.78 28.29 30.21
C PHE A 80 -5.33 29.32 31.23
N THR A 81 -6.07 30.42 31.32
CA THR A 81 -6.13 31.16 32.56
C THR A 81 -6.44 30.08 33.57
N ASP A 82 -5.50 29.84 34.49
CA ASP A 82 -5.67 28.93 35.60
C ASP A 82 -7.13 29.02 36.02
N VAL A 83 -7.89 27.95 35.77
CA VAL A 83 -9.26 27.88 36.23
C VAL A 83 -9.12 27.99 37.73
N GLY A 84 -9.44 29.17 38.27
CA GLY A 84 -9.32 29.41 39.70
C GLY A 84 -9.98 28.23 40.39
N VAL A 85 -9.20 27.50 41.19
CA VAL A 85 -9.67 26.33 41.92
C VAL A 85 -10.84 26.82 42.76
N MET A 86 -12.05 26.61 42.26
CA MET A 86 -13.26 26.98 42.96
C MET A 86 -13.28 26.07 44.19
N PRO A 87 -13.39 26.61 45.41
CA PRO A 87 -13.33 25.79 46.59
C PRO A 87 -14.54 24.87 46.59
N HIS A 88 -14.30 23.62 46.22
CA HIS A 88 -14.98 22.45 46.74
C HIS A 88 -16.48 22.35 46.44
N ALA A 89 -16.83 21.73 45.31
CA ALA A 89 -17.88 20.71 45.38
C ALA A 89 -17.24 19.42 45.94
N SER A 90 -16.98 19.39 47.24
CA SER A 90 -16.50 18.18 47.91
C SER A 90 -17.63 17.17 47.93
N PHE A 91 -17.52 16.09 47.15
CA PHE A 91 -18.38 14.93 47.33
C PHE A 91 -17.99 14.27 48.66
N SER A 92 -18.89 14.35 49.64
CA SER A 92 -18.67 13.82 51.00
C SER A 92 -18.61 12.28 51.06
N GLY A 93 -18.87 11.60 49.93
CA GLY A 93 -19.07 10.15 49.90
C GLY A 93 -20.48 9.72 50.35
N ASN A 94 -21.36 10.67 50.70
CA ASN A 94 -22.73 10.38 51.13
C ASN A 94 -23.58 9.87 49.95
N PRO A 95 -24.12 8.64 50.01
CA PRO A 95 -24.96 8.08 48.95
C PRO A 95 -26.24 8.89 48.68
N LYS A 96 -26.70 9.69 49.65
CA LYS A 96 -27.90 10.53 49.49
C LYS A 96 -27.66 11.75 48.59
N GLU A 97 -26.40 12.18 48.46
CA GLU A 97 -26.00 13.35 47.67
C GLU A 97 -25.53 12.96 46.26
N ILE A 98 -25.43 11.66 45.96
CA ILE A 98 -24.86 11.17 44.70
C ILE A 98 -25.66 11.64 43.47
N ASN A 99 -26.98 11.68 43.56
CA ASN A 99 -27.81 12.11 42.44
C ASN A 99 -27.67 13.62 42.18
N GLN A 100 -27.52 14.42 43.24
CA GLN A 100 -27.31 15.85 43.14
C GLN A 100 -25.90 16.18 42.62
N PHE A 101 -24.89 15.42 43.06
CA PHE A 101 -23.53 15.52 42.55
C PHE A 101 -23.46 15.12 41.06
N LEU A 102 -24.08 14.00 40.67
CA LEU A 102 -24.16 13.59 39.27
C LEU A 102 -24.91 14.60 38.41
N TYR A 103 -25.97 15.22 38.94
CA TYR A 103 -26.67 16.29 38.26
C TYR A 103 -25.79 17.51 38.06
N PHE A 104 -25.06 17.94 39.10
CA PHE A 104 -24.11 19.06 39.01
C PHE A 104 -22.98 18.79 38.00
N VAL A 105 -22.40 17.59 38.02
CA VAL A 105 -21.37 17.20 37.05
C VAL A 105 -21.94 17.21 35.63
N LYS A 106 -23.14 16.67 35.41
CA LYS A 106 -23.81 16.69 34.10
C LYS A 106 -24.12 18.10 33.61
N ASP A 107 -24.69 18.94 34.46
CA ASP A 107 -25.05 20.33 34.14
C ASP A 107 -23.79 21.14 33.75
N ARG A 108 -22.69 20.95 34.49
CA ARG A 108 -21.40 21.55 34.16
C ARG A 108 -20.75 20.94 32.92
N LEU A 109 -20.88 19.64 32.69
CA LEU A 109 -20.39 18.99 31.48
C LEU A 109 -21.08 19.55 30.23
N ILE A 110 -22.38 19.86 30.31
CA ILE A 110 -23.15 20.48 29.22
C ILE A 110 -22.64 21.91 28.94
N GLU A 111 -22.38 22.71 29.97
CA GLU A 111 -21.81 24.06 29.80
C GLU A 111 -20.42 24.06 29.15
N VAL A 112 -19.61 23.03 29.41
CA VAL A 112 -18.27 22.87 28.81
C VAL A 112 -18.23 21.89 27.63
N GLU A 113 -19.38 21.34 27.20
CA GLU A 113 -19.49 20.33 26.14
C GLU A 113 -18.89 20.78 24.80
N PRO A 114 -19.04 22.04 24.35
CA PRO A 114 -18.40 22.52 23.14
C PRO A 114 -16.85 22.53 23.21
N ARG A 115 -16.27 22.36 24.40
CA ARG A 115 -14.81 22.40 24.63
C ARG A 115 -14.15 21.03 24.46
N PHE A 116 -14.92 19.94 24.43
CA PHE A 116 -14.38 18.60 24.28
C PHE A 116 -14.46 18.12 22.83
N GLN A 117 -13.30 17.91 22.21
CA GLN A 117 -13.22 17.44 20.83
C GLN A 117 -13.48 15.93 20.68
N THR A 118 -13.44 15.16 21.78
CA THR A 118 -13.69 13.71 21.79
C THR A 118 -14.38 13.26 23.08
N GLU A 119 -15.14 12.16 23.01
CA GLU A 119 -15.78 11.54 24.18
C GLU A 119 -14.76 11.09 25.24
N LYS A 120 -13.58 10.63 24.82
CA LYS A 120 -12.50 10.26 25.74
C LYS A 120 -12.01 11.45 26.58
N SER A 121 -11.98 12.65 26.00
CA SER A 121 -11.61 13.87 26.71
C SER A 121 -12.66 14.29 27.74
N LYS A 122 -13.95 14.01 27.48
CA LYS A 122 -15.03 14.23 28.47
C LYS A 122 -14.86 13.34 29.70
N ILE A 123 -14.51 12.07 29.49
CA ILE A 123 -14.33 11.09 30.57
C ILE A 123 -13.15 11.46 31.48
N ASN A 124 -12.02 11.88 30.91
CA ASN A 124 -10.82 12.26 31.68
C ASN A 124 -10.99 13.54 32.51
N TRP A 125 -12.01 14.36 32.25
CA TRP A 125 -12.26 15.58 33.03
C TRP A 125 -12.91 15.31 34.39
N VAL A 126 -13.61 14.17 34.50
CA VAL A 126 -14.33 13.77 35.72
C VAL A 126 -13.42 12.98 36.68
N VAL A 127 -12.20 12.62 36.26
CA VAL A 127 -11.23 11.80 37.02
C VAL A 127 -10.25 12.68 37.79
#